data_AF-A0A1D7NNP5-F1
#
_entry.id   AF-A0A1D7NNP5-F1
#
_cell.length_a   1.000
_cell.length_b   1.000
_cell.length_c   1.000
_cell.angle_alpha   90.00
_cell.angle_beta   90.00
_cell.angle_gamma   90.00
#
_symmetry.space_group_name_H-M   'P 1'
#
loop_
_entity.id
_entity.type
_entity.pdbx_description
1 polymer ?
#
loop_
_entity_poly.entity_id
_entity_poly.type
_entity_poly.pdbx_seq_one_letter_code
_entity_poly.pdbx_strand_id
1 'polypeptide(L)'
;MGIFSKLFGKKPHDPAQALIDWLDTHPHVCRRTVASNFGAQDPFGARVLTWIVTRPDCDRGTAAEAFWKSMAFGAVKEMSSHREDPAAATPSLDLISLISEHWRQGRYGPAQFGCETEDYWQEFCKDLRRFRCKARDFDLPDGIRDPISGERFYQQRPVDHHEGDILDDLVGDVWVCDRAIQVPEYGLPARKARLGY
;
A
#
# COMPACT_ATOMS: atom_id res chain seq x y z
N MET A 1 26.07 -5.36 -7.56
CA MET A 1 25.17 -4.29 -8.02
C MET A 1 23.79 -4.54 -7.45
N GLY A 2 23.29 -3.63 -6.60
CA GLY A 2 21.94 -3.73 -6.02
C GLY A 2 20.83 -3.60 -7.08
N ILE A 3 19.64 -4.10 -6.78
CA ILE A 3 18.57 -4.28 -7.77
C ILE A 3 18.08 -2.95 -8.36
N PHE A 4 18.11 -1.87 -7.58
CA PHE A 4 17.87 -0.52 -8.10
C PHE A 4 18.85 -0.10 -9.20
N SER A 5 20.14 -0.43 -9.10
CA SER A 5 21.09 -0.13 -10.17
C SER A 5 20.87 -1.00 -11.40
N LYS A 6 20.30 -2.21 -11.24
CA LYS A 6 19.94 -3.07 -12.37
C LYS A 6 18.68 -2.59 -13.08
N LEU A 7 17.68 -2.13 -12.33
CA LEU A 7 16.37 -1.71 -12.88
C LEU A 7 16.35 -0.27 -13.38
N PHE A 8 17.02 0.66 -12.69
CA PHE A 8 16.95 2.09 -13.01
C PHE A 8 18.29 2.67 -13.50
N GLY A 9 19.33 1.84 -13.65
CA GLY A 9 20.67 2.24 -14.10
C GLY A 9 21.47 3.11 -13.10
N LYS A 10 20.81 3.85 -12.19
CA LYS A 10 21.37 4.66 -11.09
C LYS A 10 20.41 4.65 -9.90
N LYS A 11 20.90 5.03 -8.71
CA LYS A 11 20.05 5.15 -7.50
C LYS A 11 19.05 6.31 -7.68
N PRO A 12 17.74 6.08 -7.56
CA PRO A 12 16.76 7.14 -7.74
C PRO A 12 16.87 8.16 -6.60
N HIS A 13 16.85 9.45 -6.95
CA HIS A 13 16.69 10.54 -5.97
C HIS A 13 15.28 10.58 -5.37
N ASP A 14 14.30 10.03 -6.11
CA ASP A 14 12.91 9.89 -5.69
C ASP A 14 12.45 8.43 -5.95
N PRO A 15 12.57 7.55 -4.96
CA PRO A 15 12.21 6.14 -5.13
C PRO A 15 10.70 5.94 -5.37
N ALA A 16 9.84 6.83 -4.87
CA ALA A 16 8.39 6.73 -5.09
C ALA A 16 8.06 7.00 -6.56
N GLN A 17 8.66 8.05 -7.14
CA GLN A 17 8.49 8.33 -8.55
C GLN A 17 9.05 7.22 -9.43
N ALA A 18 10.22 6.67 -9.10
CA ALA A 18 10.81 5.57 -9.86
C ALA A 18 9.91 4.32 -9.88
N LEU A 19 9.28 3.98 -8.75
CA LEU A 19 8.31 2.88 -8.71
C LEU A 19 7.04 3.22 -9.50
N ILE A 20 6.54 4.45 -9.41
CA ILE A 20 5.38 4.91 -10.19
C ILE A 20 5.65 4.82 -11.70
N ASP A 21 6.80 5.32 -12.17
CA ASP A 21 7.19 5.29 -13.59
C ASP A 21 7.30 3.85 -14.10
N TRP A 22 7.82 2.95 -13.25
CA TRP A 22 7.84 1.52 -13.54
C TRP A 22 6.41 0.96 -13.62
N LEU A 23 5.57 1.18 -12.61
CA LEU A 23 4.18 0.70 -12.59
C LEU A 23 3.29 1.24 -13.72
N ASP A 24 3.59 2.42 -14.27
CA ASP A 24 2.85 3.01 -15.39
C ASP A 24 3.06 2.24 -16.70
N THR A 25 4.22 1.59 -16.85
CA THR A 25 4.58 0.79 -18.03
C THR A 25 4.33 -0.71 -17.86
N HIS A 26 3.90 -1.14 -16.68
CA HIS A 26 3.73 -2.56 -16.33
C HIS A 26 2.26 -2.96 -16.13
N PRO A 27 1.93 -4.25 -16.22
CA PRO A 27 0.55 -4.73 -16.12
C PRO A 27 -0.09 -4.48 -14.75
N HIS A 28 -1.42 -4.50 -14.72
CA HIS A 28 -2.25 -4.32 -13.52
C HIS A 28 -1.85 -5.18 -12.34
N VAL A 29 -1.44 -6.43 -12.60
CA VAL A 29 -1.00 -7.38 -11.57
C VAL A 29 0.13 -6.82 -10.71
N CYS A 30 1.04 -6.03 -11.29
CA CYS A 30 2.14 -5.41 -10.55
C CYS A 30 1.64 -4.36 -9.56
N ARG A 31 0.62 -3.58 -9.94
CA ARG A 31 -0.02 -2.59 -9.04
C ARG A 31 -0.73 -3.30 -7.91
N ARG A 32 -1.41 -4.42 -8.20
CA ARG A 32 -2.01 -5.30 -7.18
C ARG A 32 -0.96 -5.84 -6.21
N THR A 33 0.18 -6.34 -6.70
CA THR A 33 1.29 -6.81 -5.86
C THR A 33 1.79 -5.72 -4.91
N VAL A 34 1.96 -4.50 -5.43
CA VAL A 34 2.36 -3.35 -4.61
C VAL A 34 1.28 -3.03 -3.58
N ALA A 35 0.00 -2.95 -3.96
CA ALA A 35 -1.09 -2.72 -3.01
C ALA A 35 -1.15 -3.78 -1.88
N SER A 36 -0.82 -5.04 -2.17
CA SER A 36 -0.77 -6.12 -1.17
C SER A 36 0.46 -6.09 -0.25
N ASN A 37 1.52 -5.34 -0.59
CA ASN A 37 2.76 -5.30 0.20
C ASN A 37 2.99 -3.95 0.92
N PHE A 38 2.30 -2.89 0.52
CA PHE A 38 2.45 -1.57 1.13
C PHE A 38 1.20 -1.15 1.91
N GLY A 39 1.43 -0.36 2.96
CA GLY A 39 0.41 0.47 3.61
C GLY A 39 0.76 1.95 3.42
N ALA A 40 -0.13 2.85 3.83
CA ALA A 40 0.04 4.30 3.69
C ALA A 40 0.61 5.00 4.94
N GLN A 41 1.18 4.26 5.89
CA GLN A 41 1.74 4.83 7.13
C GLN A 41 2.94 5.76 6.92
N ASP A 42 3.57 5.72 5.74
CA ASP A 42 4.72 6.54 5.39
C ASP A 42 4.48 7.31 4.08
N PRO A 43 5.17 8.46 3.86
CA PRO A 43 4.97 9.29 2.69
C PRO A 43 5.22 8.56 1.35
N PHE A 44 6.13 7.59 1.35
CA PHE A 44 6.43 6.80 0.15
C PHE A 44 5.25 5.90 -0.22
N GLY A 45 4.80 5.07 0.71
CA GLY A 45 3.69 4.14 0.53
C GLY A 45 2.40 4.88 0.23
N ALA A 46 2.12 5.96 0.95
CA ALA A 46 0.96 6.82 0.72
C ALA A 46 0.94 7.38 -0.71
N ARG A 47 2.08 7.88 -1.22
CA ARG A 47 2.18 8.43 -2.58
C ARG A 47 1.96 7.35 -3.64
N VAL A 48 2.60 6.19 -3.50
CA VAL A 48 2.48 5.09 -4.47
C VAL A 48 1.05 4.53 -4.47
N LEU A 49 0.46 4.28 -3.30
CA LEU A 49 -0.91 3.77 -3.20
C LEU A 49 -1.93 4.79 -3.71
N THR A 50 -1.75 6.09 -3.40
CA THR A 50 -2.58 7.17 -3.95
C THR A 50 -2.54 7.17 -5.48
N TRP A 51 -1.35 7.03 -6.07
CA TRP A 51 -1.23 6.91 -7.52
C TRP A 51 -1.97 5.67 -8.05
N ILE A 52 -1.83 4.50 -7.42
CA ILE A 52 -2.51 3.26 -7.83
C ILE A 52 -4.04 3.43 -7.81
N VAL A 53 -4.61 3.95 -6.71
CA VAL A 53 -6.08 4.01 -6.52
C VAL A 53 -6.75 5.16 -7.27
N THR A 54 -5.97 6.08 -7.83
CA THR A 54 -6.49 7.17 -8.68
C THR A 54 -6.43 6.83 -10.17
N ARG A 55 -5.84 5.70 -10.54
CA ARG A 55 -5.81 5.27 -11.94
C ARG A 55 -7.23 4.99 -12.46
N PRO A 56 -7.56 5.40 -13.70
CA PRO A 56 -8.86 5.13 -14.31
C PRO A 56 -9.18 3.63 -14.46
N ASP A 57 -8.15 2.81 -14.49
CA ASP A 57 -8.21 1.37 -14.72
C ASP A 57 -8.09 0.58 -13.39
N CYS A 58 -8.07 1.26 -12.23
CA CYS A 58 -7.98 0.61 -10.92
C CYS A 58 -9.26 -0.19 -10.64
N ASP A 59 -9.09 -1.48 -10.36
CA ASP A 59 -10.20 -2.39 -10.06
C ASP A 59 -10.57 -2.35 -8.57
N ARG A 60 -11.83 -2.69 -8.28
CA ARG A 60 -12.37 -2.71 -6.91
C ARG A 60 -11.57 -3.59 -5.95
N GLY A 61 -11.02 -4.70 -6.40
CA GLY A 61 -10.23 -5.60 -5.56
C GLY A 61 -8.93 -4.97 -5.10
N THR A 62 -8.18 -4.36 -6.03
CA THR A 62 -6.95 -3.62 -5.71
C THR A 62 -7.22 -2.42 -4.80
N ALA A 63 -8.28 -1.65 -5.05
CA ALA A 63 -8.67 -0.54 -4.20
C ALA A 63 -9.01 -0.99 -2.76
N ALA A 64 -9.77 -2.08 -2.61
CA ALA A 64 -10.12 -2.61 -1.29
C ALA A 64 -8.91 -3.15 -0.53
N GLU A 65 -7.92 -3.73 -1.21
CA GLU A 65 -6.67 -4.14 -0.58
C GLU A 65 -5.90 -2.95 -0.04
N ALA A 66 -5.70 -1.91 -0.87
CA ALA A 66 -5.03 -0.69 -0.44
C ALA A 66 -5.77 -0.02 0.74
N PHE A 67 -7.11 -0.03 0.71
CA PHE A 67 -7.96 0.44 1.79
C PHE A 67 -7.71 -0.33 3.08
N TRP A 68 -7.85 -1.65 3.05
CA TRP A 68 -7.77 -2.48 4.24
C TRP A 68 -6.37 -2.56 4.83
N LYS A 69 -5.33 -2.56 3.98
CA LYS A 69 -3.92 -2.42 4.41
C LYS A 69 -3.69 -1.11 5.14
N SER A 70 -4.16 0.01 4.59
CA SER A 70 -4.01 1.32 5.22
C SER A 70 -4.79 1.43 6.52
N MET A 71 -5.97 0.79 6.58
CA MET A 71 -6.76 0.66 7.79
C MET A 71 -6.04 -0.12 8.88
N ALA A 72 -5.51 -1.30 8.55
CA ALA A 72 -4.87 -2.21 9.49
C ALA A 72 -3.51 -1.72 9.98
N PHE A 73 -2.76 -0.96 9.17
CA PHE A 73 -1.38 -0.59 9.51
C PHE A 73 -1.19 0.85 10.01
N GLY A 74 -2.14 1.75 9.79
CA GLY A 74 -1.94 3.17 10.14
C GLY A 74 -3.18 3.91 10.59
N ALA A 75 -4.28 3.78 9.87
CA ALA A 75 -5.42 4.69 9.99
C ALA A 75 -6.03 4.80 11.38
N VAL A 76 -6.18 3.67 12.09
CA VAL A 76 -6.80 3.69 13.41
C VAL A 76 -5.93 4.42 14.44
N LYS A 77 -4.62 4.21 14.35
CA LYS A 77 -3.65 4.93 15.17
C LYS A 77 -3.62 6.41 14.81
N GLU A 78 -3.57 6.74 13.52
CA GLU A 78 -3.62 8.12 13.03
C GLU A 78 -4.87 8.85 13.49
N MET A 79 -6.05 8.22 13.45
CA MET A 79 -7.31 8.79 13.95
C MET A 79 -7.24 9.11 15.45
N SER A 80 -6.66 8.21 16.24
CA SER A 80 -6.44 8.47 17.68
C SER A 80 -5.50 9.66 17.89
N SER A 81 -4.38 9.71 17.17
CA SER A 81 -3.40 10.79 17.28
C SER A 81 -3.97 12.13 16.79
N HIS A 82 -4.71 12.15 15.69
CA HIS A 82 -5.32 13.35 15.12
C HIS A 82 -6.35 13.99 16.05
N ARG A 83 -7.02 13.19 16.90
CA ARG A 83 -7.93 13.71 17.94
C ARG A 83 -7.20 14.46 19.05
N GLU A 84 -5.97 14.06 19.33
CA GLU A 84 -5.12 14.70 20.33
C GLU A 84 -4.38 15.90 19.73
N ASP A 85 -3.93 15.78 18.47
CA ASP A 85 -3.26 16.81 17.70
C ASP A 85 -3.82 16.88 16.27
N PRO A 86 -4.75 17.80 15.99
CA PRO A 86 -5.34 17.97 14.66
C PRO A 86 -4.34 18.38 13.56
N ALA A 87 -3.12 18.80 13.91
CA ALA A 87 -2.09 19.14 12.93
C ALA A 87 -1.21 17.93 12.55
N ALA A 88 -1.38 16.79 13.22
CA ALA A 88 -0.65 15.57 12.89
C ALA A 88 -0.94 15.12 11.45
N ALA A 89 0.09 14.67 10.74
CA ALA A 89 -0.04 14.14 9.39
C ALA A 89 -0.83 12.81 9.41
N THR A 90 -1.75 12.64 8.46
CA THR A 90 -2.70 11.52 8.41
C THR A 90 -2.74 10.82 7.05
N PRO A 91 -1.58 10.38 6.51
CA PRO A 91 -1.50 9.85 5.15
C PRO A 91 -2.40 8.61 4.92
N SER A 92 -2.61 7.77 5.94
CA SER A 92 -3.52 6.63 5.82
C SER A 92 -4.97 7.08 5.79
N LEU A 93 -5.37 8.03 6.66
CA LEU A 93 -6.74 8.57 6.65
C LEU A 93 -7.07 9.31 5.36
N ASP A 94 -6.11 10.05 4.81
CA ASP A 94 -6.26 10.77 3.54
C ASP A 94 -6.50 9.78 2.41
N LEU A 95 -5.72 8.70 2.34
CA LEU A 95 -5.88 7.65 1.35
C LEU A 95 -7.22 6.92 1.49
N ILE A 96 -7.63 6.59 2.73
CA ILE A 96 -8.92 5.95 2.99
C ILE A 96 -10.08 6.83 2.56
N SER A 97 -10.01 8.13 2.89
CA SER A 97 -11.03 9.10 2.49
C SER A 97 -11.13 9.20 0.96
N LEU A 98 -9.99 9.22 0.28
CA LEU A 98 -9.92 9.21 -1.18
C LEU A 98 -10.54 7.95 -1.79
N ILE A 99 -10.19 6.77 -1.25
CA ILE A 99 -10.74 5.49 -1.73
C ILE A 99 -12.25 5.44 -1.49
N SER A 100 -12.71 5.84 -0.30
CA SER A 100 -14.14 5.90 0.04
C SER A 100 -14.92 6.77 -0.93
N GLU A 101 -14.39 7.94 -1.28
CA GLU A 101 -15.04 8.84 -2.24
C GLU A 101 -15.10 8.22 -3.64
N HIS A 102 -13.98 7.69 -4.14
CA HIS A 102 -13.95 7.03 -5.44
C HIS A 102 -14.88 5.80 -5.50
N TRP A 103 -15.00 5.08 -4.39
CA TRP A 103 -15.88 3.93 -4.25
C TRP A 103 -17.35 4.32 -4.39
N ARG A 104 -17.80 5.33 -3.65
CA ARG A 104 -19.17 5.83 -3.69
C ARG A 104 -19.54 6.41 -5.05
N GLN A 105 -18.58 7.04 -5.73
CA GLN A 105 -18.75 7.54 -7.08
C GLN A 105 -18.72 6.45 -8.15
N GLY A 106 -18.47 5.19 -7.79
CA GLY A 106 -18.40 4.07 -8.73
C GLY A 106 -17.24 4.18 -9.71
N ARG A 107 -16.14 4.85 -9.34
CA ARG A 107 -14.97 5.08 -10.22
C ARG A 107 -14.12 3.83 -10.45
N TYR A 108 -14.19 2.86 -9.54
CA TYR A 108 -13.42 1.62 -9.67
C TYR A 108 -14.03 0.67 -10.69
N GLY A 109 -13.18 0.12 -11.53
CA GLY A 109 -13.57 -0.91 -12.49
C GLY A 109 -14.02 -2.21 -11.82
N PRO A 110 -14.65 -3.13 -12.57
CA PRO A 110 -14.98 -4.46 -12.09
C PRO A 110 -13.75 -5.15 -11.49
N ALA A 111 -13.94 -5.86 -10.38
CA ALA A 111 -12.85 -6.54 -9.69
C ALA A 111 -12.17 -7.55 -10.63
N GLN A 112 -10.89 -7.31 -10.91
CA GLN A 112 -10.04 -8.29 -11.58
C GLN A 112 -9.46 -9.24 -10.55
N PHE A 113 -9.07 -8.71 -9.39
CA PHE A 113 -8.53 -9.49 -8.28
C PHE A 113 -9.53 -9.58 -7.14
N GLY A 114 -9.57 -10.73 -6.46
CA GLY A 114 -10.36 -10.89 -5.25
C GLY A 114 -9.71 -10.20 -4.06
N CYS A 115 -10.51 -9.88 -3.04
CA CYS A 115 -10.03 -9.42 -1.74
C CYS A 115 -10.87 -10.09 -0.64
N GLU A 116 -10.21 -10.91 0.18
CA GLU A 116 -10.80 -11.51 1.37
C GLU A 116 -10.72 -10.48 2.50
N THR A 117 -11.87 -9.98 2.93
CA THR A 117 -11.98 -8.83 3.83
C THR A 117 -12.11 -9.22 5.30
N GLU A 118 -12.39 -10.49 5.61
CA GLU A 118 -12.71 -10.94 6.96
C GLU A 118 -11.54 -10.76 7.93
N ASP A 119 -10.33 -11.18 7.54
CA ASP A 119 -9.14 -11.03 8.39
C ASP A 119 -8.83 -9.55 8.65
N TYR A 120 -8.94 -8.70 7.62
CA TYR A 120 -8.78 -7.26 7.76
C TYR A 120 -9.82 -6.64 8.68
N TRP A 121 -11.07 -7.06 8.57
CA TRP A 121 -12.15 -6.59 9.42
C TRP A 121 -11.93 -6.94 10.90
N GLN A 122 -11.43 -8.15 11.16
CA GLN A 122 -11.11 -8.60 12.51
C GLN A 122 -9.97 -7.79 13.12
N GLU A 123 -8.89 -7.54 12.36
CA GLU A 123 -7.79 -6.69 12.81
C GLU A 123 -8.24 -5.24 13.04
N PHE A 124 -9.02 -4.67 12.12
CA PHE A 124 -9.61 -3.35 12.30
C PHE A 124 -10.44 -3.26 13.59
N CYS A 125 -11.28 -4.25 13.88
CA CYS A 125 -12.07 -4.28 15.11
C CYS A 125 -11.21 -4.44 16.39
N LYS A 126 -10.05 -5.11 16.32
CA LYS A 126 -9.08 -5.15 17.42
C LYS A 126 -8.48 -3.76 17.65
N ASP A 127 -8.07 -3.09 16.58
CA ASP A 127 -7.45 -1.77 16.66
C ASP A 127 -8.43 -0.69 17.12
N LEU A 128 -9.69 -0.71 16.66
CA LEU A 128 -10.73 0.19 17.16
C LEU A 128 -10.83 0.14 18.69
N ARG A 129 -10.81 -1.07 19.28
CA ARG A 129 -10.83 -1.26 20.73
C ARG A 129 -9.56 -0.75 21.39
N ARG A 130 -8.40 -1.07 20.82
CA ARG A 130 -7.08 -0.68 21.33
C ARG A 130 -6.92 0.84 21.40
N PHE A 131 -7.33 1.55 20.35
CA PHE A 131 -7.17 3.00 20.20
C PHE A 131 -8.44 3.79 20.55
N ARG A 132 -9.44 3.14 21.18
CA ARG A 132 -10.70 3.77 21.60
C ARG A 132 -11.42 4.55 20.48
N CYS A 133 -11.32 4.04 19.25
CA CYS A 133 -12.01 4.55 18.08
C CYS A 133 -13.30 3.77 17.82
N LYS A 134 -14.16 4.29 16.94
CA LYS A 134 -15.42 3.67 16.51
C LYS A 134 -15.41 3.57 14.99
N ALA A 135 -16.05 2.53 14.45
CA ALA A 135 -16.11 2.32 12.99
C ALA A 135 -16.70 3.53 12.23
N ARG A 136 -17.70 4.21 12.82
CA ARG A 136 -18.31 5.43 12.27
C ARG A 136 -17.34 6.60 12.07
N ASP A 137 -16.16 6.54 12.68
CA ASP A 137 -15.15 7.59 12.57
C ASP A 137 -14.41 7.54 11.22
N PHE A 138 -14.59 6.46 10.44
CA PHE A 138 -13.89 6.21 9.17
C PHE A 138 -14.83 6.28 7.95
N ASP A 139 -16.12 6.54 8.15
CA ASP A 139 -17.11 6.69 7.08
C ASP A 139 -17.03 5.60 5.99
N LEU A 140 -17.03 4.33 6.41
CA LEU A 140 -16.76 3.19 5.54
C LEU A 140 -17.77 3.12 4.36
N PRO A 141 -17.32 2.93 3.11
CA PRO A 141 -18.22 2.84 1.98
C PRO A 141 -19.02 1.52 1.98
N ASP A 142 -20.22 1.55 1.41
CA ASP A 142 -21.08 0.36 1.35
C ASP A 142 -20.41 -0.79 0.60
N GLY A 143 -20.55 -2.00 1.17
CA GLY A 143 -20.00 -3.24 0.60
C GLY A 143 -18.48 -3.39 0.71
N ILE A 144 -17.73 -2.43 1.28
CA ILE A 144 -16.27 -2.53 1.45
C ILE A 144 -15.86 -3.68 2.39
N ARG A 145 -16.78 -4.09 3.25
CA ARG A 145 -16.64 -5.23 4.15
C ARG A 145 -16.93 -6.56 3.46
N ASP A 146 -17.71 -6.57 2.39
CA ASP A 146 -18.08 -7.83 1.76
C ASP A 146 -16.88 -8.39 1.00
N PRO A 147 -16.70 -9.73 0.97
CA PRO A 147 -15.66 -10.33 0.15
C PRO A 147 -15.82 -9.92 -1.31
N ILE A 148 -14.74 -9.47 -1.92
CA ILE A 148 -14.74 -9.07 -3.31
C ILE A 148 -14.35 -10.27 -4.15
N SER A 149 -15.27 -10.72 -4.99
CA SER A 149 -15.01 -11.79 -5.94
C SER A 149 -14.16 -11.31 -7.12
N GLY A 150 -13.11 -12.05 -7.45
CA GLY A 150 -12.22 -11.81 -8.56
C GLY A 150 -11.22 -12.96 -8.68
N GLU A 151 -10.25 -12.86 -9.58
CA GLU A 151 -9.15 -13.83 -9.64
C GLU A 151 -8.46 -13.87 -8.28
N ARG A 152 -8.29 -15.08 -7.74
CA ARG A 152 -7.53 -15.23 -6.50
C ARG A 152 -6.12 -14.77 -6.77
N PHE A 153 -5.75 -13.66 -6.15
CA PHE A 153 -4.37 -13.23 -6.07
C PHE A 153 -3.67 -14.15 -5.07
N TYR A 154 -3.33 -15.35 -5.54
CA TYR A 154 -2.17 -16.02 -4.98
C TYR A 154 -1.00 -15.10 -5.31
N GLN A 155 -0.07 -14.87 -4.37
CA GLN A 155 1.30 -14.50 -4.75
C GLN A 155 1.85 -15.67 -5.60
N GLN A 156 1.32 -15.87 -6.81
CA GLN A 156 2.02 -16.56 -7.84
C GLN A 156 3.25 -15.69 -7.99
N ARG A 157 4.40 -16.21 -7.53
CA ARG A 157 5.67 -15.81 -8.13
C ARG A 157 5.37 -15.80 -9.63
N PRO A 158 5.41 -14.65 -10.32
CA PRO A 158 5.14 -14.61 -11.73
C PRO A 158 5.89 -15.74 -12.41
N VAL A 159 5.22 -16.36 -13.37
CA VAL A 159 5.65 -17.62 -13.99
C VAL A 159 7.04 -17.46 -14.63
N ASP A 160 7.41 -16.23 -14.97
CA ASP A 160 8.81 -15.80 -15.04
C ASP A 160 9.33 -15.47 -13.64
N HIS A 161 9.99 -16.45 -13.00
CA HIS A 161 10.67 -16.28 -11.71
C HIS A 161 11.52 -15.02 -11.65
N HIS A 162 12.00 -14.52 -12.79
CA HIS A 162 12.78 -13.30 -12.83
C HIS A 162 11.99 -12.03 -12.48
N GLU A 163 10.80 -11.80 -13.04
CA GLU A 163 10.05 -10.55 -12.80
C GLU A 163 9.49 -10.46 -11.37
N GLY A 164 9.21 -11.61 -10.77
CA GLY A 164 8.66 -11.74 -9.41
C GLY A 164 9.69 -11.53 -8.35
N ASP A 165 10.83 -12.20 -8.51
CA ASP A 165 11.98 -11.99 -7.66
C ASP A 165 12.45 -10.53 -7.81
N ILE A 166 12.39 -9.95 -9.02
CA ILE A 166 12.71 -8.53 -9.26
C ILE A 166 11.74 -7.59 -8.53
N LEU A 167 10.44 -7.86 -8.55
CA LEU A 167 9.45 -7.00 -7.88
C LEU A 167 9.49 -7.16 -6.37
N ASP A 168 9.60 -8.38 -5.85
CA ASP A 168 9.72 -8.63 -4.41
C ASP A 168 11.04 -8.07 -3.86
N ASP A 169 12.13 -8.17 -4.63
CA ASP A 169 13.39 -7.55 -4.28
C ASP A 169 13.34 -6.03 -4.44
N LEU A 170 12.66 -5.49 -5.45
CA LEU A 170 12.47 -4.04 -5.60
C LEU A 170 11.65 -3.50 -4.41
N VAL A 171 10.55 -4.15 -4.08
CA VAL A 171 9.70 -3.81 -2.92
C VAL A 171 10.48 -3.93 -1.62
N GLY A 172 11.25 -5.00 -1.46
CA GLY A 172 12.14 -5.19 -0.30
C GLY A 172 13.24 -4.14 -0.22
N ASP A 173 13.86 -3.80 -1.34
CA ASP A 173 14.94 -2.81 -1.44
C ASP A 173 14.42 -1.38 -1.19
N VAL A 174 13.23 -1.06 -1.72
CA VAL A 174 12.47 0.18 -1.47
C VAL A 174 12.17 0.30 0.02
N TRP A 175 11.59 -0.74 0.62
CA TRP A 175 11.22 -0.75 2.02
C TRP A 175 12.43 -0.57 2.94
N VAL A 176 13.55 -1.21 2.59
CA VAL A 176 14.82 -1.04 3.32
C VAL A 176 15.40 0.38 3.15
N CYS A 177 15.25 1.01 1.99
CA CYS A 177 15.65 2.41 1.79
C CYS A 177 14.84 3.37 2.64
N ASP A 178 13.51 3.20 2.67
CA ASP A 178 12.60 4.05 3.44
C ASP A 178 12.83 3.89 4.95
N ARG A 179 12.97 2.65 5.42
CA ARG A 179 13.30 2.36 6.82
C ARG A 179 14.62 2.98 7.27
N ALA A 180 15.59 3.12 6.36
CA ALA A 180 16.87 3.79 6.62
C ALA A 180 16.76 5.32 6.71
N ILE A 181 15.71 5.92 6.15
CA ILE A 181 15.41 7.35 6.28
C ILE A 181 14.69 7.60 7.61
N GLN A 182 13.71 6.77 7.94
CA GLN A 182 12.88 6.95 9.14
C GLN A 182 13.59 6.57 10.44
N VAL A 183 14.36 5.48 10.41
CA VAL A 183 15.05 4.96 11.60
C VAL A 183 16.48 4.57 11.21
N PRO A 184 17.39 5.55 11.05
CA PRO A 184 18.71 5.34 10.44
C PRO A 184 19.55 4.26 11.14
N GLU A 185 19.49 4.19 12.45
CA GLU A 185 20.19 3.22 13.28
C GLU A 185 19.83 1.74 12.99
N TYR A 186 18.59 1.46 12.58
CA TYR A 186 18.14 0.11 12.21
C TYR A 186 18.07 -0.12 10.70
N GLY A 187 17.69 0.91 9.94
CA GLY A 187 17.52 0.80 8.50
C GLY A 187 18.83 0.93 7.72
N LEU A 188 19.81 1.72 8.18
CA LEU A 188 21.10 1.84 7.48
C LEU A 188 21.88 0.52 7.43
N PRO A 189 21.98 -0.28 8.51
CA PRO A 189 22.64 -1.59 8.44
C PRO A 189 21.94 -2.54 7.46
N ALA A 190 20.61 -2.63 7.49
CA ALA A 190 19.83 -3.44 6.56
C ALA A 190 20.02 -2.96 5.11
N ARG A 191 20.04 -1.64 4.90
CA ARG A 191 20.30 -0.99 3.60
C ARG A 191 21.70 -1.28 3.08
N LYS A 192 22.71 -1.24 3.95
CA LYS A 192 24.09 -1.60 3.61
C LYS A 192 24.20 -3.06 3.18
N ALA A 193 23.64 -3.97 3.98
CA ALA A 193 23.66 -5.40 3.71
C ALA A 193 22.92 -5.78 2.42
N ARG A 194 21.74 -5.18 2.17
CA ARG A 194 20.88 -5.54 1.04
C ARG A 194 21.29 -4.85 -0.28
N LEU A 195 21.77 -3.61 -0.21
CA LEU A 195 22.10 -2.80 -1.40
C LEU A 195 23.61 -2.71 -1.70
N GLY A 196 24.46 -3.28 -0.85
CA GLY A 196 25.91 -3.41 -1.05
C GLY A 196 26.70 -2.12 -0.81
N TYR A 197 26.60 -1.56 0.40
CA TYR A 197 27.40 -0.42 0.86
C TYR A 197 28.27 -0.76 2.07
#